data_AF-A0A921HN28-F1
#
_entry.id   AF-A0A921HN28-F1
#
_cell.length_a   1.000
_cell.length_b   1.000
_cell.length_c   1.000
_cell.angle_alpha   90.00
_cell.angle_beta   90.00
_cell.angle_gamma   90.00
#
_symmetry.space_group_name_H-M   'P 1'
#
loop_
_entity.id
_entity.type
_entity.pdbx_description
1 polymer ?
#
loop_
_entity_poly.entity_id
_entity_poly.type
_entity_poly.pdbx_seq_one_letter_code
_entity_poly.pdbx_strand_id
1 'polypeptide(L)'
;MQTVSALEPKSISPNRTINGKYADSAKATVDYFGKHIVFLNVMRRMSVDCDCAGTSAAEPTIPDIGILASTDILAIDQASIDLVYASPHNKDLVERIESRRGLHQLTAMRDLKMGNDKYELISID
;
A
#
# COMPACT_ATOMS: atom_id res chain seq x y z
N MET A 1 -5.59 19.89 -24.76
CA MET A 1 -4.34 20.33 -24.12
C MET A 1 -4.73 21.17 -22.91
N GLN A 2 -4.85 20.54 -21.74
CA GLN A 2 -5.02 21.26 -20.46
C GLN A 2 -3.83 20.90 -19.58
N THR A 3 -3.07 21.93 -19.25
CA THR A 3 -1.94 21.93 -18.32
C THR A 3 -2.49 21.68 -16.92
N VAL A 4 -2.19 20.51 -16.36
CA VAL A 4 -2.34 20.24 -14.92
C VAL A 4 -1.05 20.74 -14.25
N SER A 5 -1.20 21.74 -13.39
CA SER A 5 -0.11 22.23 -12.54
C SER A 5 0.28 21.12 -11.56
N ALA A 6 1.41 20.46 -11.80
CA ALA A 6 2.03 19.61 -10.81
C ALA A 6 2.59 20.50 -9.69
N LEU A 7 1.94 20.47 -8.53
CA LEU A 7 2.56 20.98 -7.31
C LEU A 7 3.69 20.02 -6.97
N GLU A 8 4.94 20.48 -7.08
CA GLU A 8 6.08 19.72 -6.60
C GLU A 8 5.94 19.52 -5.08
N PRO A 9 5.92 18.28 -4.57
CA PRO A 9 5.99 18.06 -3.13
C PRO A 9 7.31 18.63 -2.62
N LYS A 10 7.25 19.52 -1.62
CA LYS A 10 8.44 19.93 -0.86
C LYS A 10 9.19 18.67 -0.45
N SER A 11 10.44 18.53 -0.89
CA SER A 11 11.31 17.39 -0.63
C SER A 11 11.58 17.25 0.87
N ILE A 12 10.65 16.61 1.58
CA ILE A 12 10.95 15.96 2.85
C ILE A 12 11.71 14.69 2.45
N SER A 13 12.95 14.55 2.90
CA SER A 13 13.70 13.32 2.66
C SER A 13 12.86 12.11 3.06
N PRO A 14 12.73 11.06 2.20
CA PRO A 14 11.87 9.91 2.46
C PRO A 14 12.05 9.34 3.88
N ASN A 15 13.28 9.35 4.39
CA ASN A 15 13.68 8.72 5.66
C ASN A 15 13.25 9.46 6.93
N ARG A 16 12.54 10.61 6.86
CA ARG A 16 12.14 11.34 8.07
C ARG A 16 10.80 10.89 8.66
N THR A 17 9.99 10.14 7.91
CA THR A 17 8.69 9.63 8.38
C THR A 17 8.77 8.15 8.74
N ILE A 18 7.87 7.67 9.60
CA ILE A 18 7.77 6.24 9.94
C ILE A 18 7.53 5.38 8.68
N ASN A 19 6.68 5.85 7.75
CA ASN A 19 6.35 5.15 6.52
C ASN A 19 7.56 5.01 5.59
N GLY A 20 8.40 6.04 5.50
CA GLY A 20 9.65 5.96 4.74
C GLY A 20 10.67 5.00 5.37
N LYS A 21 10.78 4.97 6.70
CA LYS A 21 11.65 4.00 7.39
C LYS A 21 11.21 2.55 7.17
N TYR A 22 9.91 2.29 7.09
CA TYR A 22 9.41 0.96 6.73
C TYR A 22 9.79 0.60 5.29
N ALA A 23 9.67 1.53 4.35
CA ALA A 23 10.11 1.32 2.96
C ALA A 23 11.63 1.05 2.88
N ASP A 24 12.46 1.82 3.60
CA ASP A 24 13.92 1.60 3.68
C ASP A 24 14.25 0.21 4.23
N SER A 25 13.57 -0.22 5.30
CA SER A 25 13.79 -1.54 5.88
C SER A 25 13.38 -2.64 4.90
N ALA A 26 12.23 -2.50 4.24
CA ALA A 26 11.76 -3.44 3.25
C ALA A 26 12.70 -3.52 2.03
N LYS A 27 13.31 -2.39 1.63
CA LYS A 27 14.29 -2.33 0.54
C LYS A 27 15.45 -3.30 0.74
N ALA A 28 15.96 -3.41 1.97
CA ALA A 28 17.05 -4.33 2.27
C ALA A 28 16.66 -5.80 1.99
N THR A 29 15.43 -6.19 2.33
CA THR A 29 14.90 -7.54 2.03
C THR A 29 14.70 -7.74 0.53
N VAL A 30 14.09 -6.77 -0.15
CA VAL A 30 13.88 -6.83 -1.61
C VAL A 30 15.22 -6.95 -2.35
N ASP A 31 16.22 -6.18 -1.96
CA ASP A 31 17.56 -6.21 -2.56
C ASP A 31 18.28 -7.53 -2.30
N TYR A 32 18.14 -8.08 -1.09
CA TYR A 32 18.78 -9.34 -0.73
C TYR A 32 18.25 -10.51 -1.56
N PHE A 33 16.94 -10.64 -1.70
CA PHE A 33 16.33 -11.74 -2.46
C PHE A 33 16.31 -11.49 -3.97
N GLY A 34 16.35 -10.23 -4.41
CA GLY A 34 16.33 -9.86 -5.82
C GLY A 34 15.13 -10.46 -6.54
N LYS A 35 15.35 -11.34 -7.52
CA LYS A 35 14.29 -12.01 -8.29
C LYS A 35 13.69 -13.23 -7.61
N HIS A 36 14.22 -13.63 -6.46
CA HIS A 36 13.82 -14.84 -5.74
C HIS A 36 12.84 -14.52 -4.60
N ILE A 37 11.88 -13.63 -4.86
CA ILE A 37 10.84 -13.21 -3.90
C ILE A 37 9.50 -13.07 -4.61
N VAL A 38 8.43 -13.40 -3.90
CA VAL A 38 7.05 -13.18 -4.30
C VAL A 38 6.31 -12.56 -3.12
N PHE A 39 5.38 -11.66 -3.41
CA PHE A 39 4.56 -10.95 -2.43
C PHE A 39 3.13 -11.47 -2.50
N LEU A 40 2.52 -11.65 -1.33
CA LEU A 40 1.16 -12.14 -1.17
C LEU A 40 0.43 -11.24 -0.18
N ASN A 41 -0.65 -10.61 -0.61
CA ASN A 41 -1.52 -9.82 0.27
C ASN A 41 -2.84 -10.55 0.45
N VAL A 42 -3.20 -10.86 1.69
CA VAL A 42 -4.47 -11.51 2.03
C VAL A 42 -5.43 -10.43 2.52
N MET A 43 -6.32 -10.00 1.65
CA MET A 43 -7.28 -8.92 1.91
C MET A 43 -8.58 -9.52 2.44
N ARG A 44 -8.55 -9.93 3.70
CA ARG A 44 -9.66 -10.59 4.40
C ARG A 44 -10.09 -9.76 5.60
N ARG A 45 -11.40 -9.52 5.74
CA ARG A 45 -12.04 -8.83 6.88
C ARG A 45 -11.19 -7.68 7.44
N MET A 46 -11.04 -6.58 6.71
CA MET A 46 -10.15 -5.48 7.12
C MET A 46 -10.85 -4.48 8.06
N SER A 47 -10.16 -4.15 9.15
CA SER A 47 -10.53 -3.13 10.14
C SER A 47 -9.63 -1.90 10.04
N VAL A 48 -10.04 -0.78 10.64
CA VAL A 48 -9.22 0.44 10.78
C VAL A 48 -8.07 0.29 11.78
N ASP A 49 -8.16 -0.71 12.65
CA ASP A 49 -7.15 -1.03 13.63
C ASP A 49 -6.16 -2.06 13.07
N CYS A 50 -4.90 -1.93 13.48
CA CYS A 50 -3.87 -2.90 13.14
C CYS A 50 -4.16 -4.23 13.83
N ASP A 51 -3.79 -5.34 13.20
CA ASP A 51 -3.92 -6.70 13.77
C ASP A 51 -3.31 -6.83 15.17
N CYS A 52 -2.34 -5.98 15.53
CA CYS A 52 -1.76 -5.95 16.86
C CYS A 52 -2.76 -5.51 17.97
N ALA A 53 -3.88 -4.88 17.62
CA ALA A 53 -4.96 -4.53 18.55
C ALA A 53 -5.73 -5.75 19.06
N GLY A 54 -5.58 -6.91 18.40
CA GLY A 54 -6.18 -8.18 18.84
C GLY A 54 -7.68 -8.07 19.05
N THR A 55 -8.17 -8.51 20.21
CA THR A 55 -9.61 -8.52 20.53
C THR A 55 -10.20 -7.13 20.82
N SER A 56 -9.37 -6.08 20.85
CA SER A 56 -9.83 -4.70 21.01
C SER A 56 -9.96 -3.94 19.69
N ALA A 57 -9.65 -4.59 18.57
CA ALA A 57 -9.82 -3.99 17.25
C ALA A 57 -11.29 -3.68 16.98
N ALA A 58 -11.54 -2.54 16.33
CA ALA A 58 -12.85 -2.25 15.76
C ALA A 58 -13.30 -3.37 14.81
N GLU A 59 -14.62 -3.57 14.71
CA GLU A 59 -15.16 -4.56 13.78
C GLU A 59 -14.73 -4.26 12.34
N PRO A 60 -14.30 -5.28 11.58
CA PRO A 60 -13.98 -5.11 10.17
C PRO A 60 -15.14 -4.52 9.37
N THR A 61 -14.85 -3.49 8.60
CA THR A 61 -15.85 -2.78 7.78
C THR A 61 -15.76 -3.19 6.32
N ILE A 62 -14.57 -3.55 5.83
CA ILE A 62 -14.38 -4.08 4.48
C ILE A 62 -14.45 -5.61 4.52
N PRO A 63 -15.37 -6.24 3.76
CA PRO A 63 -15.46 -7.68 3.67
C PRO A 63 -14.26 -8.28 2.94
N ASP A 64 -14.24 -9.61 2.80
CA ASP A 64 -13.19 -10.31 2.06
C ASP A 64 -13.14 -9.83 0.61
N ILE A 65 -11.97 -9.35 0.18
CA ILE A 65 -11.68 -8.98 -1.22
C ILE A 65 -11.02 -10.15 -1.94
N GLY A 66 -10.05 -10.83 -1.29
CA GLY A 66 -9.36 -11.98 -1.87
C GLY A 66 -7.88 -12.04 -1.51
N ILE A 67 -7.13 -12.79 -2.31
CA ILE A 67 -5.67 -12.92 -2.19
C ILE A 67 -5.04 -12.34 -3.45
N LEU A 68 -4.09 -11.43 -3.27
CA LEU A 68 -3.28 -10.88 -4.36
C LEU A 68 -1.91 -11.52 -4.36
N ALA A 69 -1.33 -11.67 -5.54
CA ALA A 69 0.03 -12.15 -5.72
C ALA A 69 0.77 -11.29 -6.74
N SER A 70 2.05 -11.00 -6.49
CA SER A 70 2.90 -10.23 -7.41
C SER A 70 4.37 -10.53 -7.15
N THR A 71 5.20 -10.37 -8.18
CA THR A 71 6.67 -10.31 -8.02
C THR A 71 7.19 -8.88 -7.85
N ASP A 72 6.30 -7.88 -7.90
CA ASP A 72 6.59 -6.46 -7.71
C ASP A 72 5.83 -5.94 -6.47
N ILE A 73 6.59 -5.50 -5.46
CA ILE A 73 6.05 -5.08 -4.15
C ILE A 73 5.26 -3.77 -4.24
N LEU A 74 5.65 -2.84 -5.12
CA LEU A 74 4.93 -1.59 -5.27
C LEU A 74 3.61 -1.83 -6.01
N ALA A 75 3.61 -2.73 -7.00
CA ALA A 75 2.41 -3.07 -7.75
C ALA A 75 1.33 -3.71 -6.85
N ILE A 76 1.69 -4.66 -5.99
CA ILE A 76 0.71 -5.34 -5.11
C ILE A 76 0.16 -4.42 -4.02
N ASP A 77 0.99 -3.56 -3.45
CA ASP A 77 0.54 -2.60 -2.43
C ASP A 77 -0.35 -1.52 -3.04
N GLN A 78 -0.01 -1.04 -4.25
CA GLN A 78 -0.89 -0.13 -4.99
C GLN A 78 -2.23 -0.80 -5.33
N ALA A 79 -2.22 -2.04 -5.84
CA ALA A 79 -3.43 -2.79 -6.13
C ALA A 79 -4.31 -3.02 -4.88
N SER A 80 -3.68 -3.29 -3.74
CA SER A 80 -4.38 -3.46 -2.47
C SER A 80 -5.11 -2.19 -2.04
N ILE A 81 -4.45 -1.03 -2.16
CA ILE A 81 -5.07 0.26 -1.87
C ILE A 81 -6.21 0.54 -2.86
N ASP A 82 -6.00 0.32 -4.14
CA ASP A 82 -7.03 0.59 -5.15
C ASP A 82 -8.30 -0.26 -4.92
N LEU A 83 -8.14 -1.54 -4.55
CA LEU A 83 -9.26 -2.41 -4.21
C LEU A 83 -9.97 -1.99 -2.92
N VAL A 84 -9.24 -1.50 -1.92
CA VAL A 84 -9.84 -0.86 -0.73
C VAL A 84 -10.66 0.35 -1.13
N TYR A 85 -10.12 1.24 -1.96
CA TYR A 85 -10.83 2.44 -2.42
C TYR A 85 -12.02 2.11 -3.33
N ALA A 86 -11.99 1.01 -4.07
CA ALA A 86 -13.11 0.55 -4.89
C ALA A 86 -14.25 -0.10 -4.08
N SER A 87 -14.00 -0.49 -2.82
CA SER A 87 -15.02 -1.14 -1.99
C SER A 87 -16.16 -0.20 -1.61
N PRO A 88 -17.44 -0.64 -1.62
CA PRO A 88 -18.56 0.17 -1.17
C PRO A 88 -18.57 0.42 0.35
N HIS A 89 -17.78 -0.34 1.12
CA HIS A 89 -17.67 -0.23 2.58
C HIS A 89 -16.37 0.43 3.04
N ASN A 90 -15.73 1.21 2.16
CA ASN A 90 -14.37 1.72 2.35
C ASN A 90 -14.22 2.89 3.33
N LYS A 91 -15.33 3.54 3.72
CA LYS A 91 -15.33 4.87 4.33
C LYS A 91 -14.33 5.00 5.50
N ASP A 92 -14.44 4.11 6.47
CA ASP A 92 -13.67 4.21 7.71
C ASP A 92 -12.17 3.97 7.45
N LEU A 93 -11.83 3.06 6.54
CA LEU A 93 -10.45 2.75 6.19
C LEU A 93 -9.83 3.84 5.32
N VAL A 94 -10.59 4.41 4.38
CA VAL A 94 -10.15 5.56 3.56
C VAL A 94 -9.89 6.78 4.44
N GLU A 95 -10.80 7.12 5.35
CA GLU A 95 -10.60 8.21 6.31
C GLU A 95 -9.31 7.98 7.13
N ARG A 96 -9.10 6.74 7.59
CA ARG A 96 -7.92 6.35 8.36
C ARG A 96 -6.61 6.46 7.56
N ILE A 97 -6.63 6.11 6.28
CA ILE A 97 -5.49 6.24 5.36
C ILE A 97 -5.19 7.71 5.10
N GLU A 98 -6.19 8.51 4.75
CA GLU A 98 -6.01 9.90 4.35
C GLU A 98 -5.62 10.80 5.53
N SER A 99 -6.31 10.69 6.66
CA SER A 99 -6.04 11.48 7.87
C SER A 99 -4.62 11.29 8.41
N ARG A 100 -4.00 10.12 8.14
CA ARG A 100 -2.65 9.78 8.62
C ARG A 100 -1.60 9.72 7.51
N ARG A 101 -1.93 10.16 6.30
CA ARG A 101 -1.02 10.18 5.14
C ARG A 101 -0.44 8.78 4.83
N GLY A 102 -1.27 7.75 4.92
CA GLY A 102 -0.88 6.34 4.73
C GLY A 102 -0.19 6.07 3.39
N LEU A 103 -0.59 6.78 2.33
CA LEU A 103 -0.05 6.61 0.98
C LEU A 103 1.41 7.06 0.81
N HIS A 104 2.01 7.74 1.80
CA HIS A 104 3.43 8.11 1.75
C HIS A 104 4.37 6.90 1.61
N GLN A 105 3.97 5.71 2.07
CA GLN A 105 4.76 4.49 1.90
C GLN A 105 4.93 4.15 0.40
N LEU A 106 3.86 4.21 -0.39
CA LEU A 106 3.89 3.95 -1.83
C LEU A 106 4.80 4.95 -2.55
N THR A 107 4.74 6.23 -2.18
CA THR A 107 5.65 7.26 -2.71
C THR A 107 7.10 6.95 -2.36
N ALA A 108 7.39 6.59 -1.10
CA ALA A 108 8.75 6.24 -0.68
C ALA A 108 9.29 5.01 -1.43
N MET A 109 8.46 3.98 -1.62
CA MET A 109 8.82 2.79 -2.41
C MET A 109 9.12 3.13 -3.87
N ARG A 110 8.34 4.05 -4.48
CA ARG A 110 8.59 4.56 -5.83
C ARG A 110 9.94 5.29 -5.91
N ASP A 111 10.22 6.19 -4.95
CA ASP A 111 11.47 6.96 -4.90
C ASP A 111 12.69 6.05 -4.69
N LEU A 112 12.54 4.99 -3.89
CA LEU A 112 13.54 3.94 -3.67
C LEU A 112 13.65 2.94 -4.82
N LYS A 113 12.85 3.09 -5.89
CA LYS A 113 12.81 2.22 -7.07
C LYS A 113 12.55 0.74 -6.70
N MET A 114 11.62 0.52 -5.77
CA MET A 114 11.25 -0.82 -5.30
C MET A 114 10.31 -1.57 -6.24
N GLY A 115 9.78 -0.91 -7.26
CA GLY A 115 8.81 -1.50 -8.17
C GLY A 115 8.08 -0.47 -9.01
N ASN A 116 6.93 -0.85 -9.56
CA ASN A 116 6.08 -0.02 -10.38
C ASN A 116 4.69 0.15 -9.76
N ASP A 117 4.18 1.37 -9.76
CA ASP A 117 2.84 1.73 -9.31
C ASP A 117 1.76 1.53 -10.39
N LYS A 118 2.17 1.23 -11.62
CA LYS A 118 1.28 0.85 -12.71
C LYS A 118 1.27 -0.66 -12.83
N TYR A 119 0.08 -1.24 -12.76
CA TYR A 119 -0.12 -2.68 -12.81
C TYR A 119 -1.34 -3.01 -13.67
N GLU A 120 -1.43 -4.27 -14.07
CA GLU A 120 -2.63 -4.87 -14.65
C GLU A 120 -3.13 -5.93 -13.67
N LEU A 121 -4.42 -5.88 -13.33
CA LEU A 121 -5.03 -6.88 -12.47
C LEU A 121 -5.52 -8.04 -13.34
N ILE A 122 -4.90 -9.20 -13.19
CA ILE A 122 -5.25 -10.44 -13.90
C ILE A 122 -6.03 -11.34 -12.94
N SER A 123 -7.29 -11.66 -13.26
CA SER A 123 -8.06 -12.65 -12.49
C SER A 123 -7.72 -14.06 -12.95
N ILE A 124 -7.62 -15.00 -12.00
CA ILE A 124 -7.26 -16.41 -12.22
C ILE A 124 -8.39 -17.33 -11.74
N ASP A 125 -9.62 -16.85 -11.81
CA ASP A 125 -10.82 -17.61 -11.44
C ASP A 125 -11.08 -18.81 -12.38
#